data_AF-A0A087DRG0-F1
#
_entry.id   AF-A0A087DRG0-F1
#
_cell.length_a   1.000
_cell.length_b   1.000
_cell.length_c   1.000
_cell.angle_alpha   90.00
_cell.angle_beta   90.00
_cell.angle_gamma   90.00
#
_symmetry.space_group_name_H-M   'P 1'
#
loop_
_entity.id
_entity.type
_entity.pdbx_description
1 polymer ?
#
loop_
_entity_poly.entity_id
_entity_poly.type
_entity_poly.pdbx_seq_one_letter_code
_entity_poly.pdbx_strand_id
1 'polypeptide(L)'
;MEREQIRATYLAEHPNDNKNRVAAIVGQVYRFAHEMTQGQTIVMYDPASRLYHIGAITGDCVPTHDEDDPTYTRTVRWNTSASRDALKRSSKNSLGGIQTIFAVSDEVMNDLQSATGTSQPIPEEAAGEDASDDNEDARAATYDNGIELIKDRVNQLDWEDMERLVAGLLKAMGYCARITPKGPDGGRDVIASPDALGLESPRIVVEVKHRKGAMGAPAIRSFIGGLRTNDRGLYVSTGGFTREARYEADRSNVPMRLLDLDGFVRHYVDVYDKTDEETRDILPLTRIWWPA
;
A
#
# COMPACT_ATOMS: atom_id res chain seq x y z
N MET A 1 26.60 15.25 -13.03
CA MET A 1 26.16 16.65 -13.08
C MET A 1 26.29 17.17 -11.65
N GLU A 2 26.98 18.27 -11.43
CA GLU A 2 27.17 18.77 -10.06
C GLU A 2 25.86 19.23 -9.44
N ARG A 3 25.75 19.22 -8.11
CA ARG A 3 24.50 19.56 -7.39
C ARG A 3 23.93 20.93 -7.78
N GLU A 4 24.80 21.92 -7.98
CA GLU A 4 24.39 23.27 -8.43
C GLU A 4 23.90 23.29 -9.88
N GLN A 5 24.44 22.43 -10.75
CA GLN A 5 23.95 22.29 -12.12
C GLN A 5 22.54 21.68 -12.12
N ILE A 6 22.29 20.64 -11.30
CA ILE A 6 20.96 20.06 -11.13
C ILE A 6 19.97 21.12 -10.63
N ARG A 7 20.38 21.93 -9.64
CA ARG A 7 19.57 23.04 -9.14
C ARG A 7 19.24 24.07 -10.24
N ALA A 8 20.23 24.49 -11.01
CA ALA A 8 20.03 25.48 -12.07
C ALA A 8 19.06 24.97 -13.14
N THR A 9 19.22 23.72 -13.59
CA THR A 9 18.31 23.09 -14.55
C THR A 9 16.89 22.96 -13.98
N TYR A 10 16.76 22.53 -12.72
CA TYR A 10 15.45 22.40 -12.07
C TYR A 10 14.71 23.73 -11.96
N LEU A 11 15.40 24.81 -11.58
CA LEU A 11 14.81 26.15 -11.46
C LEU A 11 14.42 26.75 -12.81
N ALA A 12 15.08 26.36 -13.91
CA ALA A 12 14.72 26.82 -15.24
C ALA A 12 13.34 26.29 -15.68
N GLU A 13 13.02 25.04 -15.33
CA GLU A 13 11.73 24.40 -15.63
C GLU A 13 10.65 24.72 -14.58
N HIS A 14 11.05 24.95 -13.32
CA HIS A 14 10.15 25.20 -12.19
C HIS A 14 10.48 26.51 -11.46
N PRO A 15 10.32 27.69 -12.11
CA PRO A 15 10.77 28.97 -11.56
C PRO A 15 9.96 29.44 -10.34
N ASN A 16 8.75 28.93 -10.14
CA ASN A 16 7.84 29.34 -9.07
C ASN A 16 7.96 28.48 -7.80
N ASP A 17 8.80 27.44 -7.81
CA ASP A 17 8.96 26.55 -6.66
C ASP A 17 9.77 27.23 -5.54
N ASN A 18 9.32 27.06 -4.30
CA ASN A 18 9.99 27.64 -3.15
C ASN A 18 11.35 26.96 -2.87
N LYS A 19 12.21 27.66 -2.11
CA LYS A 19 13.59 27.20 -1.81
C LYS A 19 13.64 25.82 -1.16
N ASN A 20 12.69 25.49 -0.28
CA ASN A 20 12.66 24.23 0.44
C ASN A 20 12.34 23.07 -0.51
N ARG A 21 11.35 23.24 -1.37
CA ARG A 21 10.95 22.27 -2.40
C ARG A 21 12.09 22.00 -3.38
N VAL A 22 12.73 23.07 -3.87
CA VAL A 22 13.89 22.97 -4.76
C VAL A 22 15.02 22.19 -4.08
N ALA A 23 15.36 22.52 -2.83
CA ALA A 23 16.43 21.83 -2.10
C ALA A 23 16.12 20.34 -1.87
N ALA A 24 14.86 20.00 -1.57
CA ALA A 24 14.42 18.62 -1.40
C ALA A 24 14.56 17.82 -2.70
N ILE A 25 14.00 18.32 -3.81
CA ILE A 25 14.02 17.61 -5.11
C ILE A 25 15.44 17.47 -5.64
N VAL A 26 16.23 18.55 -5.64
CA VAL A 26 17.64 18.49 -6.05
C VAL A 26 18.41 17.49 -5.19
N GLY A 27 18.15 17.43 -3.88
CA GLY A 27 18.76 16.47 -2.98
C GLY A 27 18.38 15.01 -3.27
N GLN A 28 17.15 14.75 -3.70
CA GLN A 28 16.70 13.41 -4.10
C GLN A 28 17.38 12.97 -5.40
N VAL A 29 17.35 13.83 -6.42
CA VAL A 29 17.98 13.56 -7.73
C VAL A 29 19.48 13.35 -7.58
N TYR A 30 20.16 14.21 -6.83
CA TYR A 30 21.60 14.09 -6.61
C TYR A 30 21.95 12.79 -5.88
N ARG A 31 21.20 12.42 -4.83
CA ARG A 31 21.39 11.15 -4.11
C ARG A 31 21.27 9.95 -5.02
N PHE A 32 20.18 9.90 -5.80
CA PHE A 32 19.95 8.81 -6.74
C PHE A 32 21.03 8.74 -7.80
N ALA A 33 21.42 9.87 -8.40
CA ALA A 33 22.39 9.90 -9.48
C ALA A 33 23.84 9.65 -9.03
N HIS A 34 24.21 10.10 -7.82
CA HIS A 34 25.62 10.21 -7.41
C HIS A 34 25.98 9.52 -6.09
N GLU A 35 25.13 9.55 -5.07
CA GLU A 35 25.48 8.99 -3.75
C GLU A 35 25.17 7.50 -3.64
N MET A 36 24.13 7.05 -4.33
CA MET A 36 23.80 5.62 -4.46
C MET A 36 24.82 4.96 -5.39
N THR A 37 25.67 4.10 -4.85
CA THR A 37 26.80 3.49 -5.59
C THR A 37 26.74 1.97 -5.55
N GLN A 38 27.41 1.31 -6.50
CA GLN A 38 27.44 -0.15 -6.56
C GLN A 38 28.03 -0.73 -5.26
N GLY A 39 27.44 -1.83 -4.80
CA GLY A 39 27.80 -2.49 -3.54
C GLY A 39 27.09 -1.97 -2.30
N GLN A 40 26.43 -0.80 -2.37
CA GLN A 40 25.62 -0.32 -1.25
C GLN A 40 24.33 -1.13 -1.10
N THR A 41 23.92 -1.32 0.16
CA THR A 41 22.64 -1.91 0.51
C THR A 41 21.51 -0.92 0.23
N ILE A 42 20.45 -1.39 -0.40
CA ILE A 42 19.22 -0.64 -0.63
C ILE A 42 18.06 -1.36 0.06
N VAL A 43 17.17 -0.56 0.65
CA VAL A 43 15.95 -1.04 1.27
C VAL A 43 14.78 -0.37 0.54
N MET A 44 13.79 -1.15 0.13
CA MET A 44 12.58 -0.66 -0.52
C MET A 44 11.36 -1.26 0.16
N TYR A 45 10.38 -0.43 0.48
CA TYR A 45 9.15 -0.86 1.09
C TYR A 45 8.11 -1.19 0.02
N ASP A 46 7.52 -2.38 0.08
CA ASP A 46 6.34 -2.77 -0.69
C ASP A 46 5.09 -2.64 0.21
N PRO A 47 4.26 -1.60 0.03
CA PRO A 47 3.08 -1.37 0.86
C PRO A 47 1.99 -2.45 0.70
N ALA A 48 1.97 -3.15 -0.44
CA ALA A 48 0.95 -4.15 -0.74
C ALA A 48 1.21 -5.46 0.00
N SER A 49 2.48 -5.89 0.09
CA SER A 49 2.88 -7.07 0.87
C SER A 49 3.32 -6.72 2.30
N ARG A 50 3.46 -5.43 2.62
CA ARG A 50 4.02 -4.90 3.87
C ARG A 50 5.41 -5.49 4.18
N LEU A 51 6.20 -5.72 3.13
CA LEU A 51 7.56 -6.22 3.23
C LEU A 51 8.57 -5.11 2.91
N TYR A 52 9.68 -5.11 3.63
CA TYR A 52 10.88 -4.39 3.23
C TYR A 52 11.79 -5.33 2.45
N HIS A 53 12.00 -5.04 1.17
CA HIS A 53 12.98 -5.74 0.34
C HIS A 53 14.36 -5.16 0.57
N ILE A 54 15.33 -6.04 0.84
CA ILE A 54 16.72 -5.68 1.12
C ILE A 54 17.60 -6.28 0.03
N GLY A 55 18.35 -5.42 -0.65
CA GLY A 55 19.18 -5.80 -1.78
C GLY A 55 20.47 -5.00 -1.85
N ALA A 56 21.25 -5.24 -2.89
CA ALA A 56 22.47 -4.50 -3.19
C ALA A 56 22.39 -3.88 -4.59
N ILE A 57 22.86 -2.65 -4.72
CA ILE A 57 22.99 -1.97 -6.02
C ILE A 57 24.11 -2.66 -6.80
N THR A 58 23.80 -3.16 -8.00
CA THR A 58 24.74 -3.89 -8.86
C THR A 58 25.05 -3.18 -10.17
N GLY A 59 24.30 -2.14 -10.52
CA GLY A 59 24.48 -1.39 -11.76
C GLY A 59 24.56 0.12 -11.55
N ASP A 60 25.01 0.80 -12.59
CA ASP A 60 25.08 2.26 -12.64
C ASP A 60 23.69 2.89 -12.78
N CYS A 61 23.62 4.20 -12.57
CA CYS A 61 22.45 4.99 -12.93
C CYS A 61 22.42 5.14 -14.45
N VAL A 62 21.46 4.51 -15.10
CA VAL A 62 21.33 4.52 -16.56
C VAL A 62 20.00 5.16 -16.98
N PRO A 63 19.98 5.96 -18.05
CA PRO A 63 18.73 6.45 -18.61
C PRO A 63 17.95 5.27 -19.20
N THR A 64 16.62 5.36 -19.13
CA THR A 64 15.73 4.44 -19.87
C THR A 64 15.38 5.05 -21.22
N HIS A 65 14.90 4.20 -22.14
CA HIS A 65 14.59 4.59 -23.51
C HIS A 65 13.11 4.44 -23.87
N ASP A 66 12.30 3.95 -22.94
CA ASP A 66 10.86 3.77 -23.13
C ASP A 66 10.10 4.97 -22.55
N GLU A 67 9.06 5.43 -23.25
CA GLU A 67 8.27 6.59 -22.82
C GLU A 67 7.45 6.29 -21.56
N ASP A 68 7.12 5.00 -21.34
CA ASP A 68 6.37 4.54 -20.17
C ASP A 68 7.28 4.23 -18.96
N ASP A 69 8.62 4.28 -19.14
CA ASP A 69 9.58 3.94 -18.09
C ASP A 69 10.04 5.17 -17.27
N PRO A 70 10.46 4.96 -16.00
CA PRO A 70 11.12 6.01 -15.24
C PRO A 70 12.38 6.48 -15.96
N THR A 71 12.60 7.80 -16.05
CA THR A 71 13.69 8.40 -16.85
C THR A 71 15.09 7.83 -16.54
N TYR A 72 15.32 7.42 -15.30
CA TYR A 72 16.57 6.80 -14.87
C TYR A 72 16.31 5.58 -13.99
N THR A 73 17.13 4.56 -14.15
CA THR A 73 17.06 3.32 -13.36
C THR A 73 18.42 2.91 -12.83
N ARG A 74 18.40 2.09 -11.78
CA ARG A 74 19.57 1.39 -11.24
C ARG A 74 19.24 -0.08 -11.09
N THR A 75 20.16 -0.94 -11.50
CA THR A 75 19.99 -2.38 -11.29
C THR A 75 20.25 -2.74 -9.83
N VAL A 76 19.30 -3.45 -9.24
CA VAL A 76 19.37 -3.96 -7.87
C VAL A 76 19.23 -5.47 -7.90
N ARG A 77 20.10 -6.15 -7.16
CA ARG A 77 19.91 -7.55 -6.82
C ARG A 77 19.25 -7.62 -5.45
N TRP A 78 18.02 -8.13 -5.41
CA TRP A 78 17.28 -8.35 -4.15
C TRP A 78 17.74 -9.65 -3.48
N ASN A 79 18.05 -9.58 -2.19
CA ASN A 79 18.66 -10.69 -1.44
C ASN A 79 17.68 -11.32 -0.45
N THR A 80 16.97 -10.49 0.30
CA THR A 80 16.09 -10.94 1.40
C THR A 80 14.94 -9.96 1.60
N SER A 81 14.01 -10.30 2.49
CA SER A 81 12.91 -9.42 2.86
C SER A 81 12.60 -9.57 4.35
N ALA A 82 12.16 -8.46 4.94
CA ALA A 82 11.77 -8.37 6.35
C ALA A 82 10.30 -7.95 6.44
N SER A 83 9.55 -8.57 7.35
CA SER A 83 8.17 -8.16 7.61
C SER A 83 8.15 -6.84 8.35
N ARG A 84 7.38 -5.85 7.87
CA ARG A 84 7.14 -4.61 8.62
C ARG A 84 6.57 -4.90 10.00
N ASP A 85 5.71 -5.92 10.12
CA ASP A 85 5.01 -6.24 11.36
C ASP A 85 5.96 -6.79 12.44
N ALA A 86 7.14 -7.27 12.04
CA ALA A 86 8.19 -7.73 12.94
C ALA A 86 9.20 -6.63 13.32
N LEU A 87 9.00 -5.37 12.91
CA LEU A 87 9.90 -4.26 13.26
C LEU A 87 9.46 -3.54 14.54
N LYS A 88 10.44 -2.95 15.25
CA LYS A 88 10.19 -2.04 16.38
C LYS A 88 9.49 -0.77 15.91
N ARG A 89 8.70 -0.16 16.81
CA ARG A 89 7.95 1.08 16.53
C ARG A 89 8.88 2.24 16.09
N SER A 90 10.03 2.40 16.75
CA SER A 90 11.03 3.41 16.38
C SER A 90 11.57 3.21 14.94
N SER A 91 11.88 1.97 14.56
CA SER A 91 12.29 1.62 13.19
C SER A 91 11.18 1.89 12.18
N LYS A 92 9.93 1.54 12.52
CA LYS A 92 8.76 1.80 11.67
C LYS A 92 8.58 3.30 11.41
N ASN A 93 8.76 4.14 12.42
CA ASN A 93 8.64 5.60 12.30
C ASN A 93 9.79 6.19 11.47
N SER A 94 11.03 5.72 11.68
CA SER A 94 12.20 6.16 10.93
C SER A 94 12.12 5.80 9.44
N LEU A 95 11.63 4.61 9.11
CA LEU A 95 11.45 4.15 7.73
C LEU A 95 10.27 4.84 7.00
N GLY A 96 9.34 5.43 7.76
CA GLY A 96 8.22 6.23 7.25
C GLY A 96 8.58 7.69 6.94
N GLY A 97 9.83 7.93 6.55
CA GLY A 97 10.38 9.28 6.35
C GLY A 97 9.65 10.11 5.28
N ILE A 98 9.72 11.44 5.43
CA ILE A 98 9.10 12.41 4.50
C ILE A 98 9.74 12.36 3.09
N GLN A 99 11.00 11.92 3.01
CA GLN A 99 11.78 11.86 1.78
C GLN A 99 11.73 10.47 1.16
N THR A 100 11.67 10.38 -0.17
CA THR A 100 11.64 9.09 -0.89
C THR A 100 12.96 8.31 -0.77
N ILE A 101 14.09 9.01 -0.86
CA ILE A 101 15.44 8.47 -0.73
C ILE A 101 16.10 9.13 0.47
N PHE A 102 16.55 8.32 1.42
CA PHE A 102 17.26 8.76 2.61
C PHE A 102 18.19 7.65 3.13
N ALA A 103 19.17 8.04 3.94
CA ALA A 103 20.07 7.08 4.57
C ALA A 103 19.36 6.43 5.76
N VAL A 104 19.43 5.11 5.84
CA VAL A 104 18.92 4.32 6.97
C VAL A 104 20.06 4.17 7.98
N SER A 105 19.79 4.39 9.27
CA SER A 105 20.79 4.23 10.33
C SER A 105 21.13 2.76 10.57
N ASP A 106 22.31 2.50 11.14
CA ASP A 106 22.77 1.13 11.46
C ASP A 106 21.80 0.42 12.42
N GLU A 107 21.21 1.15 13.37
CA GLU A 107 20.22 0.61 14.31
C GLU A 107 18.97 0.08 13.60
N VAL A 108 18.42 0.87 12.68
CA VAL A 108 17.24 0.48 11.88
C VAL A 108 17.60 -0.66 10.92
N MET A 109 18.80 -0.62 10.35
CA MET A 109 19.28 -1.70 9.47
C MET A 109 19.44 -3.02 10.22
N ASN A 110 19.93 -2.98 11.47
CA ASN A 110 20.04 -4.17 12.32
C ASN A 110 18.66 -4.73 12.69
N ASP A 111 17.68 -3.87 12.98
CA ASP A 111 16.30 -4.28 13.23
C ASP A 111 15.68 -4.96 11.99
N LEU A 112 15.86 -4.38 10.81
CA LEU A 112 15.48 -4.96 9.52
C LEU A 112 16.12 -6.33 9.31
N GLN A 113 17.43 -6.47 9.55
CA GLN A 113 18.12 -7.76 9.43
C GLN A 113 17.57 -8.80 10.41
N SER A 114 17.28 -8.41 11.65
CA SER A 114 16.71 -9.32 12.66
C SER A 114 15.29 -9.80 12.30
N ALA A 115 14.54 -8.98 11.55
CA ALA A 115 13.21 -9.29 11.05
C ALA A 115 13.22 -10.08 9.73
N THR A 116 14.39 -10.40 9.16
CA THR A 116 14.46 -11.24 7.96
C THR A 116 14.11 -12.70 8.28
N GLY A 117 13.25 -13.31 7.46
CA GLY A 117 12.83 -14.71 7.65
C GLY A 117 11.87 -14.96 8.83
N THR A 118 11.62 -13.96 9.68
CA THR A 118 10.73 -14.07 10.83
C THR A 118 9.31 -13.63 10.42
N SER A 119 8.35 -14.57 10.45
CA SER A 119 6.92 -14.28 10.21
C SER A 119 6.12 -13.96 11.49
N GLN A 120 6.78 -13.96 12.64
CA GLN A 120 6.13 -13.68 13.93
C GLN A 120 6.44 -12.25 14.39
N PRO A 121 5.42 -11.48 14.83
CA PRO A 121 5.64 -10.19 15.48
C PRO A 121 6.59 -10.34 16.67
N ILE A 122 7.50 -9.39 16.86
CA ILE A 122 8.29 -9.32 18.09
C ILE A 122 7.29 -9.04 19.24
N PRO A 123 7.34 -9.78 20.36
CA PRO A 123 6.50 -9.52 21.52
C PRO A 123 6.61 -8.05 21.96
N GLU A 124 5.46 -7.46 22.26
CA GLU A 124 5.28 -6.06 22.64
C GLU A 124 6.16 -5.64 23.86
N GLU A 125 6.63 -6.60 24.65
CA GLU A 125 7.50 -6.40 25.82
C GLU A 125 8.95 -5.96 25.49
N ALA A 126 9.38 -6.00 24.21
CA ALA A 126 10.66 -5.42 23.78
C ALA A 126 10.53 -3.98 23.25
N ALA A 127 9.31 -3.43 23.20
CA ALA A 127 9.09 -2.02 22.95
C ALA A 127 9.29 -1.27 24.27
N GLY A 128 10.45 -0.62 24.42
CA GLY A 128 10.67 0.31 25.51
C GLY A 128 9.52 1.31 25.61
N GLU A 129 9.12 1.58 26.85
CA GLU A 129 8.10 2.55 27.23
C GLU A 129 8.45 3.94 26.67
N ASP A 130 7.93 4.27 25.50
CA ASP A 130 7.73 5.65 25.05
C ASP A 130 6.25 5.81 24.68
N ALA A 131 5.40 5.61 25.69
CA ALA A 131 4.07 6.19 25.72
C ALA A 131 4.21 7.60 26.30
N SER A 132 4.70 8.56 25.51
CA SER A 132 4.59 9.97 25.86
C SER A 132 4.13 10.80 24.66
N ASP A 133 3.00 11.47 24.91
CA ASP A 133 2.34 12.57 24.21
C ASP A 133 1.72 12.33 22.81
N ASP A 134 0.42 12.04 22.81
CA ASP A 134 -0.48 11.93 21.64
C ASP A 134 -0.50 13.18 20.72
N ASN A 135 0.18 14.27 21.10
CA ASN A 135 0.16 15.54 20.37
C ASN A 135 1.42 15.82 19.53
N GLU A 136 2.54 15.14 19.80
CA GLU A 136 3.79 15.34 19.03
C GLU A 136 3.86 14.45 17.77
N ASP A 137 3.31 13.23 17.83
CA ASP A 137 3.28 12.27 16.72
C ASP A 137 2.48 12.79 15.50
N ALA A 138 1.43 13.59 15.74
CA ALA A 138 0.59 14.17 14.70
C ALA A 138 1.34 15.18 13.79
N ARG A 139 2.43 15.78 14.28
CA ARG A 139 3.24 16.75 13.52
C ARG A 139 4.33 16.08 12.66
N ALA A 140 4.68 14.84 12.98
CA ALA A 140 5.64 14.03 12.24
C ALA A 140 4.98 12.99 11.31
N ALA A 141 3.67 12.76 11.43
CA ALA A 141 2.93 11.81 10.62
C ALA A 141 2.88 12.22 9.14
N THR A 142 3.56 11.46 8.29
CA THR A 142 3.41 11.53 6.83
C THR A 142 2.07 10.91 6.42
N TYR A 143 1.61 11.24 5.20
CA TYR A 143 0.43 10.59 4.62
C TYR A 143 0.57 9.06 4.62
N ASP A 144 1.74 8.53 4.24
CA ASP A 144 1.97 7.09 4.22
C ASP A 144 2.02 6.48 5.63
N ASN A 145 2.51 7.20 6.65
CA ASN A 145 2.38 6.75 8.04
C ASN A 145 0.90 6.65 8.46
N GLY A 146 0.08 7.63 8.06
CA GLY A 146 -1.36 7.58 8.27
C GLY A 146 -2.00 6.35 7.61
N ILE A 147 -1.65 6.07 6.35
CA ILE A 147 -2.11 4.87 5.64
C ILE A 147 -1.71 3.60 6.39
N GLU A 148 -0.48 3.49 6.89
CA GLU A 148 -0.04 2.33 7.67
C GLU A 148 -0.83 2.13 8.98
N LEU A 149 -1.14 3.21 9.70
CA LEU A 149 -1.97 3.14 10.91
C LEU A 149 -3.39 2.65 10.59
N ILE A 150 -3.96 3.10 9.46
CA ILE A 150 -5.28 2.65 9.02
C ILE A 150 -5.25 1.17 8.64
N LYS A 151 -4.20 0.72 7.94
CA LYS A 151 -4.00 -0.71 7.62
C LYS A 151 -3.93 -1.57 8.89
N ASP A 152 -3.21 -1.10 9.91
CA ASP A 152 -3.11 -1.80 11.19
C ASP A 152 -4.48 -1.93 11.86
N ARG A 153 -5.29 -0.87 11.83
CA ARG A 153 -6.66 -0.89 12.33
C ARG A 153 -7.55 -1.84 11.54
N VAL A 154 -7.47 -1.84 10.20
CA VAL A 154 -8.23 -2.75 9.34
C VAL A 154 -7.87 -4.21 9.63
N ASN A 155 -6.59 -4.53 9.85
CA ASN A 155 -6.14 -5.88 10.18
C ASN A 155 -6.61 -6.40 11.56
N GLN A 156 -7.11 -5.51 12.42
CA GLN A 156 -7.68 -5.87 13.72
C GLN A 156 -9.20 -6.10 13.67
N LEU A 157 -9.84 -5.81 12.54
CA LEU A 157 -11.27 -6.06 12.36
C LEU A 157 -11.53 -7.56 12.28
N ASP A 158 -12.76 -7.96 12.61
CA ASP A 158 -13.20 -9.29 12.23
C ASP A 158 -13.56 -9.34 10.73
N TRP A 159 -13.77 -10.56 10.24
CA TRP A 159 -14.05 -10.78 8.82
C TRP A 159 -15.41 -10.21 8.39
N GLU A 160 -16.40 -10.11 9.29
CA GLU A 160 -17.73 -9.58 8.98
C GLU A 160 -17.68 -8.06 8.81
N ASP A 161 -16.95 -7.38 9.69
CA ASP A 161 -16.72 -5.95 9.61
C ASP A 161 -15.88 -5.59 8.37
N MET A 162 -14.94 -6.43 7.95
CA MET A 162 -14.25 -6.25 6.68
C MET A 162 -15.20 -6.34 5.47
N GLU A 163 -16.14 -7.30 5.45
CA GLU A 163 -17.16 -7.39 4.39
C GLU A 163 -18.07 -6.16 4.36
N ARG A 164 -18.48 -5.68 5.54
CA ARG A 164 -19.26 -4.45 5.69
C ARG A 164 -18.51 -3.22 5.19
N LEU A 165 -17.22 -3.09 5.52
CA LEU A 165 -16.39 -2.01 5.01
C LEU A 165 -16.25 -2.03 3.49
N VAL A 166 -16.10 -3.21 2.88
CA VAL A 166 -16.04 -3.35 1.42
C VAL A 166 -17.38 -2.94 0.78
N ALA A 167 -18.51 -3.34 1.37
CA ALA A 167 -19.82 -2.88 0.92
C ALA A 167 -19.96 -1.35 1.06
N GLY A 168 -19.54 -0.79 2.20
CA GLY A 168 -19.52 0.65 2.48
C GLY A 168 -18.67 1.45 1.48
N LEU A 169 -17.49 0.92 1.13
CA LEU A 169 -16.62 1.49 0.09
C LEU A 169 -17.35 1.60 -1.26
N LEU A 170 -18.01 0.52 -1.69
CA LEU A 170 -18.74 0.49 -2.95
C LEU A 170 -19.96 1.43 -2.94
N LYS A 171 -20.66 1.54 -1.79
CA LYS A 171 -21.72 2.54 -1.60
C LYS A 171 -21.21 3.96 -1.74
N ALA A 172 -20.10 4.28 -1.09
CA ALA A 172 -19.47 5.60 -1.17
C ALA A 172 -18.97 5.95 -2.59
N MET A 173 -18.66 4.94 -3.40
CA MET A 173 -18.36 5.07 -4.83
C MET A 173 -19.61 5.22 -5.73
N GLY A 174 -20.81 5.13 -5.17
CA GLY A 174 -22.08 5.34 -5.87
C GLY A 174 -22.78 4.04 -6.32
N TYR A 175 -22.32 2.87 -5.90
CA TYR A 175 -23.02 1.61 -6.17
C TYR A 175 -24.05 1.29 -5.09
N CYS A 176 -25.09 0.56 -5.46
CA CYS A 176 -25.95 -0.14 -4.50
C CYS A 176 -25.28 -1.47 -4.14
N ALA A 177 -24.64 -1.55 -2.97
CA ALA A 177 -23.95 -2.76 -2.49
C ALA A 177 -24.69 -3.42 -1.31
N ARG A 178 -24.74 -4.75 -1.31
CA ARG A 178 -25.33 -5.57 -0.25
C ARG A 178 -24.48 -6.78 0.08
N ILE A 179 -24.43 -7.13 1.37
CA ILE A 179 -23.82 -8.37 1.85
C ILE A 179 -24.74 -9.54 1.52
N THR A 180 -24.18 -10.66 1.10
CA THR A 180 -24.91 -11.89 0.84
C THR A 180 -25.16 -12.66 2.15
N PRO A 181 -26.27 -13.39 2.28
CA PRO A 181 -26.49 -14.25 3.43
C PRO A 181 -25.39 -15.31 3.55
N LYS A 182 -25.06 -15.71 4.78
CA LYS A 182 -24.08 -16.78 5.01
C LYS A 182 -24.62 -18.11 4.46
N GLY A 183 -23.86 -18.75 3.59
CA GLY A 183 -24.20 -20.05 3.01
C GLY A 183 -23.11 -20.62 2.09
N PRO A 184 -23.36 -21.76 1.42
CA PRO A 184 -22.46 -22.36 0.43
C PRO A 184 -22.45 -21.57 -0.89
N ASP A 185 -22.24 -20.26 -0.80
CA ASP A 185 -22.51 -19.28 -1.85
C ASP A 185 -21.36 -19.18 -2.87
N GLY A 186 -20.29 -19.96 -2.65
CA GLY A 186 -19.16 -20.08 -3.55
C GLY A 186 -18.23 -18.87 -3.54
N GLY A 187 -18.10 -18.17 -2.40
CA GLY A 187 -17.18 -17.03 -2.27
C GLY A 187 -17.75 -15.74 -2.85
N ARG A 188 -19.03 -15.46 -2.58
CA ARG A 188 -19.67 -14.19 -2.92
C ARG A 188 -20.13 -13.56 -1.63
N ASP A 189 -19.41 -12.55 -1.18
CA ASP A 189 -19.63 -11.93 0.13
C ASP A 189 -20.38 -10.59 -0.04
N VAL A 190 -20.11 -9.87 -1.13
CA VAL A 190 -20.83 -8.63 -1.50
C VAL A 190 -21.27 -8.68 -2.96
N ILE A 191 -22.47 -8.16 -3.24
CA ILE A 191 -22.95 -7.89 -4.60
C ILE A 191 -23.22 -6.39 -4.71
N ALA A 192 -22.70 -5.76 -5.76
CA ALA A 192 -22.94 -4.36 -6.05
C ALA A 192 -23.42 -4.14 -7.49
N SER A 193 -24.26 -3.12 -7.69
CA SER A 193 -24.81 -2.72 -9.00
C SER A 193 -25.06 -1.21 -9.04
N PRO A 194 -25.21 -0.59 -10.22
CA PRO A 194 -25.56 0.83 -10.33
C PRO A 194 -26.92 1.16 -9.70
N ASP A 195 -27.85 0.19 -9.72
CA ASP A 195 -29.20 0.31 -9.19
C ASP A 195 -29.46 -0.64 -8.02
N ALA A 196 -30.48 -0.33 -7.21
CA ALA A 196 -30.82 -1.09 -6.01
C ALA A 196 -31.45 -2.46 -6.29
N LEU A 197 -32.03 -2.66 -7.48
CA LEU A 197 -32.67 -3.92 -7.87
C LEU A 197 -31.67 -4.90 -8.51
N GLY A 198 -30.51 -4.40 -8.95
CA GLY A 198 -29.46 -5.19 -9.61
C GLY A 198 -29.83 -5.60 -11.03
N LEU A 199 -30.60 -4.76 -11.70
CA LEU A 199 -31.04 -4.98 -13.08
C LEU A 199 -30.09 -4.36 -14.09
N GLU A 200 -29.33 -3.33 -13.68
CA GLU A 200 -28.38 -2.64 -14.54
C GLU A 200 -26.98 -3.25 -14.44
N SER A 201 -26.25 -3.13 -15.55
CA SER A 201 -24.84 -3.53 -15.62
C SER A 201 -23.92 -2.33 -15.33
N PRO A 202 -22.73 -2.55 -14.72
CA PRO A 202 -22.18 -3.85 -14.35
C PRO A 202 -22.69 -4.38 -13.01
N ARG A 203 -23.03 -5.67 -12.95
CA ARG A 203 -23.19 -6.39 -11.68
C ARG A 203 -21.81 -6.83 -11.19
N ILE A 204 -21.37 -6.28 -10.07
CA ILE A 204 -20.09 -6.58 -9.44
C ILE A 204 -20.32 -7.64 -8.36
N VAL A 205 -19.60 -8.76 -8.47
CA VAL A 205 -19.54 -9.80 -7.46
C VAL A 205 -18.21 -9.67 -6.74
N VAL A 206 -18.25 -9.68 -5.41
CA VAL A 206 -17.09 -9.45 -4.57
C VAL A 206 -16.84 -10.65 -3.66
N GLU A 207 -15.59 -11.11 -3.61
CA GLU A 207 -15.10 -12.03 -2.58
C GLU A 207 -14.12 -11.30 -1.66
N VAL A 208 -14.29 -11.44 -0.35
CA VAL A 208 -13.46 -10.83 0.68
C VAL A 208 -12.71 -11.92 1.43
N LYS A 209 -11.39 -11.79 1.51
CA LYS A 209 -10.52 -12.66 2.30
C LYS A 209 -9.74 -11.86 3.32
N HIS A 210 -10.28 -11.85 4.54
CA HIS A 210 -9.63 -11.25 5.70
C HIS A 210 -8.85 -12.31 6.50
N ARG A 211 -7.59 -12.54 6.12
CA ARG A 211 -6.70 -13.50 6.80
C ARG A 211 -5.23 -13.23 6.47
N LYS A 212 -4.33 -13.75 7.31
CA LYS A 212 -2.89 -13.74 7.02
C LYS A 212 -2.56 -14.66 5.84
N GLY A 213 -1.60 -14.23 5.03
CA GLY A 213 -1.07 -14.98 3.89
C GLY A 213 -1.71 -14.62 2.56
N ALA A 214 -0.89 -14.57 1.51
CA ALA A 214 -1.30 -14.15 0.17
C ALA A 214 -2.22 -15.18 -0.51
N MET A 215 -3.18 -14.68 -1.26
CA MET A 215 -4.07 -15.48 -2.08
C MET A 215 -3.37 -15.95 -3.36
N GLY A 216 -3.42 -17.26 -3.63
CA GLY A 216 -2.80 -17.88 -4.81
C GLY A 216 -3.77 -18.07 -5.98
N ALA A 217 -3.23 -18.42 -7.15
CA ALA A 217 -3.99 -18.67 -8.38
C ALA A 217 -5.19 -19.64 -8.22
N PRO A 218 -5.13 -20.74 -7.42
CA PRO A 218 -6.29 -21.62 -7.25
C PRO A 218 -7.53 -20.92 -6.68
N ALA A 219 -7.35 -19.97 -5.75
CA ALA A 219 -8.47 -19.23 -5.18
C ALA A 219 -9.11 -18.30 -6.23
N ILE A 220 -8.27 -17.60 -6.99
CA ILE A 220 -8.72 -16.71 -8.07
C ILE A 220 -9.47 -17.49 -9.16
N ARG A 221 -8.97 -18.67 -9.57
CA ARG A 221 -9.69 -19.54 -10.51
C ARG A 221 -11.03 -20.01 -9.98
N SER A 222 -11.09 -20.38 -8.70
CA SER A 222 -12.33 -20.81 -8.05
C SER A 222 -13.37 -19.70 -8.09
N PHE A 223 -12.96 -18.47 -7.76
CA PHE A 223 -13.83 -17.29 -7.82
C PHE A 223 -14.32 -17.01 -9.24
N ILE A 224 -13.42 -16.99 -10.22
CA ILE A 224 -13.77 -16.79 -11.63
C ILE A 224 -14.78 -17.83 -12.11
N GLY A 225 -14.60 -19.11 -11.73
CA GLY A 225 -15.53 -20.19 -12.08
C GLY A 225 -16.93 -20.00 -11.50
N GLY A 226 -17.06 -19.20 -10.44
CA GLY A 226 -18.34 -18.80 -9.85
C GLY A 226 -19.00 -17.59 -10.53
N LEU A 227 -18.33 -16.86 -11.43
CA LEU A 227 -18.90 -15.66 -12.06
C LEU A 227 -19.81 -16.00 -13.24
N ARG A 228 -20.87 -15.20 -13.44
CA ARG A 228 -21.74 -15.29 -14.62
C ARG A 228 -21.17 -14.46 -15.78
N THR A 229 -21.62 -14.71 -17.01
CA THR A 229 -21.10 -14.11 -18.25
C THR A 229 -21.04 -12.58 -18.26
N ASN A 230 -21.90 -11.89 -17.52
CA ASN A 230 -21.93 -10.42 -17.45
C ASN A 230 -21.50 -9.86 -16.08
N ASP A 231 -21.08 -10.73 -15.16
CA ASP A 231 -20.57 -10.28 -13.87
C ASP A 231 -19.20 -9.63 -14.06
N ARG A 232 -18.88 -8.67 -13.19
CA ARG A 232 -17.52 -8.17 -12.98
C ARG A 232 -17.03 -8.68 -11.63
N GLY A 233 -15.78 -9.10 -11.55
CA GLY A 233 -15.20 -9.61 -10.32
C GLY A 233 -14.45 -8.54 -9.54
N LEU A 234 -14.61 -8.50 -8.22
CA LEU A 234 -13.69 -7.82 -7.32
C LEU A 234 -13.25 -8.81 -6.25
N TYR A 235 -11.94 -9.05 -6.16
CA TYR A 235 -11.40 -9.93 -5.12
C TYR A 235 -10.61 -9.08 -4.14
N VAL A 236 -11.06 -8.99 -2.90
CA VAL A 236 -10.43 -8.20 -1.85
C VAL A 236 -9.66 -9.13 -0.92
N SER A 237 -8.39 -8.85 -0.64
CA SER A 237 -7.63 -9.61 0.36
C SER A 237 -6.71 -8.75 1.19
N THR A 238 -6.82 -8.88 2.51
CA THR A 238 -5.90 -8.19 3.44
C THR A 238 -4.53 -8.84 3.53
N GLY A 239 -4.40 -10.11 3.12
CA GLY A 239 -3.14 -10.84 3.05
C GLY A 239 -2.38 -10.68 1.73
N GLY A 240 -2.93 -9.95 0.75
CA GLY A 240 -2.33 -9.73 -0.56
C GLY A 240 -2.49 -10.90 -1.55
N PHE A 241 -1.74 -10.85 -2.65
CA PHE A 241 -1.86 -11.79 -3.79
C PHE A 241 -0.50 -12.25 -4.28
N THR A 242 -0.38 -13.53 -4.63
CA THR A 242 0.83 -14.03 -5.31
C THR A 242 0.90 -13.51 -6.74
N ARG A 243 2.09 -13.55 -7.34
CA ARG A 243 2.28 -13.16 -8.74
C ARG A 243 1.42 -14.00 -9.69
N GLU A 244 1.29 -15.30 -9.40
CA GLU A 244 0.47 -16.23 -10.19
C GLU A 244 -1.02 -15.90 -10.04
N ALA A 245 -1.46 -15.42 -8.88
CA ALA A 245 -2.83 -14.96 -8.68
C ALA A 245 -3.13 -13.70 -9.51
N ARG A 246 -2.19 -12.74 -9.54
CA ARG A 246 -2.29 -11.54 -10.39
C ARG A 246 -2.36 -11.92 -11.87
N TYR A 247 -1.45 -12.79 -12.32
CA TYR A 247 -1.44 -13.31 -13.68
C TYR A 247 -2.75 -14.04 -14.07
N GLU A 248 -3.32 -14.81 -13.14
CA GLU A 248 -4.60 -15.48 -13.37
C GLU A 248 -5.78 -14.49 -13.52
N ALA A 249 -5.79 -13.41 -12.74
CA ALA A 249 -6.79 -12.36 -12.87
C ALA A 249 -6.65 -11.59 -14.19
N ASP A 250 -5.43 -11.23 -14.58
CA ASP A 250 -5.14 -10.44 -15.78
C ASP A 250 -5.53 -11.17 -17.08
N ARG A 251 -5.37 -12.51 -17.11
CA ARG A 251 -5.74 -13.34 -18.27
C ARG A 251 -7.20 -13.80 -18.28
N SER A 252 -7.99 -13.40 -17.28
CA SER A 252 -9.39 -13.84 -17.15
C SER A 252 -10.24 -13.25 -18.28
N ASN A 253 -11.09 -14.09 -18.89
CA ASN A 253 -12.10 -13.63 -19.85
C ASN A 253 -13.21 -12.81 -19.16
N VAL A 254 -13.41 -13.00 -17.86
CA VAL A 254 -14.34 -12.20 -17.05
C VAL A 254 -13.56 -11.04 -16.44
N PRO A 255 -13.90 -9.78 -16.75
CA PRO A 255 -13.14 -8.65 -16.25
C PRO A 255 -13.25 -8.56 -14.73
N MET A 256 -12.09 -8.55 -14.08
CA MET A 256 -12.01 -8.51 -12.62
C MET A 256 -10.83 -7.68 -12.13
N ARG A 257 -10.90 -7.28 -10.85
CA ARG A 257 -9.82 -6.58 -10.17
C ARG A 257 -9.45 -7.28 -8.87
N LEU A 258 -8.15 -7.34 -8.58
CA LEU A 258 -7.64 -7.72 -7.27
C LEU A 258 -7.40 -6.43 -6.47
N LEU A 259 -7.87 -6.40 -5.23
CA LEU A 259 -7.73 -5.27 -4.33
C LEU A 259 -7.05 -5.75 -3.03
N ASP A 260 -5.79 -5.39 -2.86
CA ASP A 260 -5.05 -5.67 -1.63
C ASP A 260 -5.34 -4.62 -0.55
N LEU A 261 -4.77 -4.82 0.64
CA LEU A 261 -4.99 -3.95 1.79
C LEU A 261 -4.58 -2.49 1.52
N ASP A 262 -3.47 -2.26 0.82
CA ASP A 262 -3.02 -0.90 0.47
C ASP A 262 -3.99 -0.22 -0.49
N GLY A 263 -4.35 -0.91 -1.58
CA GLY A 263 -5.33 -0.38 -2.53
C GLY A 263 -6.68 -0.10 -1.86
N PHE A 264 -7.14 -1.01 -0.98
CA PHE A 264 -8.38 -0.83 -0.23
C PHE A 264 -8.34 0.42 0.66
N VAL A 265 -7.31 0.56 1.50
CA VAL A 265 -7.19 1.68 2.44
C VAL A 265 -7.09 3.01 1.69
N ARG A 266 -6.30 3.09 0.61
CA ARG A 266 -6.18 4.31 -0.20
C ARG A 266 -7.54 4.71 -0.80
N HIS A 267 -8.24 3.77 -1.43
CA HIS A 267 -9.57 4.04 -1.97
C HIS A 267 -10.59 4.43 -0.88
N TYR A 268 -10.51 3.82 0.30
CA TYR A 268 -11.37 4.16 1.43
C TYR A 268 -11.14 5.59 1.92
N VAL A 269 -9.89 6.00 2.08
CA VAL A 269 -9.52 7.37 2.46
C VAL A 269 -10.03 8.38 1.42
N ASP A 270 -9.89 8.08 0.13
CA ASP A 270 -10.35 8.96 -0.95
C ASP A 270 -11.85 9.24 -0.92
N VAL A 271 -12.67 8.24 -0.52
CA VAL A 271 -14.13 8.35 -0.50
C VAL A 271 -14.72 8.49 0.89
N TYR A 272 -13.90 8.63 1.93
CA TYR A 272 -14.34 8.63 3.33
C TYR A 272 -15.43 9.66 3.66
N ASP A 273 -15.40 10.84 3.02
CA ASP A 273 -16.45 11.86 3.22
C ASP A 273 -17.83 11.44 2.70
N LYS A 274 -17.90 10.43 1.84
CA LYS A 274 -19.13 9.91 1.23
C LYS A 274 -19.64 8.63 1.87
N THR A 275 -18.91 8.05 2.83
CA THR A 275 -19.33 6.84 3.53
C THR A 275 -20.52 7.13 4.47
N ASP A 276 -21.38 6.13 4.64
CA ASP A 276 -22.49 6.18 5.60
C ASP A 276 -21.98 6.04 7.05
N GLU A 277 -22.85 6.35 8.02
CA GLU A 277 -22.51 6.33 9.45
C GLU A 277 -22.09 4.93 9.92
N GLU A 278 -22.81 3.88 9.51
CA GLU A 278 -22.47 2.48 9.83
C GLU A 278 -21.06 2.10 9.38
N THR A 279 -20.64 2.53 8.18
CA THR A 279 -19.29 2.27 7.67
C THR A 279 -18.23 3.05 8.48
N ARG A 280 -18.53 4.30 8.86
CA ARG A 280 -17.62 5.12 9.67
C ARG A 280 -17.46 4.61 11.09
N ASP A 281 -18.49 4.00 11.65
CA ASP A 281 -18.42 3.39 12.98
C ASP A 281 -17.44 2.21 13.02
N ILE A 282 -17.34 1.45 11.92
CA ILE A 282 -16.38 0.34 11.81
C ILE A 282 -14.94 0.86 11.71
N LEU A 283 -14.70 1.86 10.87
CA LEU A 283 -13.37 2.44 10.64
C LEU A 283 -13.40 3.98 10.67
N PRO A 284 -13.40 4.58 11.87
CA PRO A 284 -13.44 6.03 12.03
C PRO A 284 -12.07 6.64 11.73
N LEU A 285 -12.07 7.63 10.84
CA LEU A 285 -10.89 8.43 10.47
C LEU A 285 -11.09 9.90 10.83
N THR A 286 -10.01 10.53 11.28
CA THR A 286 -9.94 11.97 11.56
C THR A 286 -9.08 12.65 10.49
N ARG A 287 -9.59 13.74 9.90
CA ARG A 287 -8.81 14.57 8.98
C ARG A 287 -7.87 15.50 9.73
N ILE A 288 -6.61 15.48 9.34
CA ILE A 288 -5.60 16.42 9.81
C ILE A 288 -5.31 17.40 8.67
N TRP A 289 -5.43 18.69 8.94
CA TRP A 289 -5.14 19.77 7.99
C TRP A 289 -3.81 20.42 8.38
N TRP A 290 -2.86 20.47 7.44
CA TRP A 290 -1.61 21.19 7.63
C TRP A 290 -1.63 22.53 6.91
N PRO A 291 -1.18 23.64 7.52
CA PRO A 291 -1.04 24.92 6.82
C PRO A 291 0.01 24.81 5.70
N ALA A 292 -0.29 25.43 4.56
CA ALA A 292 0.57 25.45 3.37
C ALA A 292 1.87 26.24 3.58
#